data_AF-A0AAW2MUD9-F1
#
_entry.id   AF-A0AAW2MUD9-F1
#
_cell.length_a   1.000
_cell.length_b   1.000
_cell.length_c   1.000
_cell.angle_alpha   90.00
_cell.angle_beta   90.00
_cell.angle_gamma   90.00
#
_symmetry.space_group_name_H-M   'P 1'
#
loop_
_entity.id
_entity.type
_entity.pdbx_description
1 polymer ?
#
loop_
_entity_poly.entity_id
_entity_poly.type
_entity_poly.pdbx_seq_one_letter_code
_entity_poly.pdbx_strand_id
1 'polypeptide(L)'
;MKKRPREPKPLLPFLASATGPALIKHLASCHTTVRSQSLRLLQSWLASESQQLSDSDIKKLWKGLFYSLAILGVLSWFLVTLRREWPGIDRLRLDKFYLLIRRFVKALFELMRLRKWDVDVLGEYLGVLENDGFLAEDKLQGNGVNYQVASVFLDELKGLVFR
;
A
#
# COMPACT_ATOMS: atom_id res chain seq x y z
N MET A 1 7.65 -17.23 16.71
CA MET A 1 6.27 -17.16 17.26
C MET A 1 5.26 -17.26 16.12
N LYS A 2 4.40 -18.28 16.07
CA LYS A 2 3.36 -18.41 15.03
C LYS A 2 2.31 -17.31 15.26
N LYS A 3 2.21 -16.31 14.37
CA LYS A 3 1.14 -15.29 14.40
C LYS A 3 -0.20 -16.03 14.38
N ARG A 4 -1.02 -15.87 15.42
CA ARG A 4 -2.40 -16.42 15.46
C ARG A 4 -3.16 -15.98 14.21
N PRO A 5 -3.96 -16.86 13.57
CA PRO A 5 -4.84 -16.45 12.48
C PRO A 5 -5.72 -15.31 12.98
N ARG A 6 -5.65 -14.15 12.34
CA ARG A 6 -6.52 -13.02 12.69
C ARG A 6 -7.94 -13.42 12.29
N GLU A 7 -8.81 -13.64 13.28
CA GLU A 7 -10.22 -13.86 13.02
C GLU A 7 -10.75 -12.70 12.15
N PRO A 8 -11.59 -13.02 11.16
CA PRO A 8 -12.08 -12.02 10.24
C PRO A 8 -12.96 -11.02 11.01
N LYS A 9 -12.51 -9.75 11.05
CA LYS A 9 -13.30 -8.63 11.60
C LYS A 9 -14.73 -8.66 11.03
N PRO A 10 -15.77 -8.45 11.86
CA PRO A 10 -17.16 -8.47 11.42
C PRO A 10 -17.39 -7.51 10.25
N LEU A 11 -18.27 -7.91 9.32
CA LEU A 11 -18.56 -7.12 8.12
C LEU A 11 -19.17 -5.77 8.51
N LEU A 12 -18.69 -4.70 7.89
CA LEU A 12 -19.26 -3.38 8.11
C LEU A 12 -20.72 -3.35 7.61
N PRO A 13 -21.67 -2.77 8.36
CA PRO A 13 -23.11 -2.82 8.04
C PRO A 13 -23.44 -2.33 6.62
N PHE A 14 -22.74 -1.31 6.13
CA PHE A 14 -22.93 -0.76 4.78
C PHE A 14 -22.38 -1.65 3.65
N LEU A 15 -21.46 -2.57 3.97
CA LEU A 15 -20.93 -3.55 3.00
C LEU A 15 -21.85 -4.75 2.86
N ALA A 16 -22.60 -5.10 3.91
CA ALA A 16 -23.58 -6.18 3.86
C ALA A 16 -24.73 -5.88 2.89
N SER A 17 -25.03 -4.59 2.64
CA SER A 17 -26.03 -4.15 1.67
C SER A 17 -25.52 -3.98 0.24
N ALA A 18 -24.20 -4.05 -0.01
CA ALA A 18 -23.62 -3.80 -1.32
C ALA A 18 -23.44 -5.12 -2.10
N THR A 19 -24.12 -5.26 -3.23
CA THR A 19 -24.02 -6.42 -4.12
C THR A 19 -23.60 -6.03 -5.54
N GLY A 20 -22.83 -6.89 -6.22
CA GLY A 20 -22.44 -6.71 -7.61
C GLY A 20 -21.56 -5.49 -7.90
N PRO A 21 -21.79 -4.74 -9.00
CA PRO A 21 -20.95 -3.61 -9.44
C PRO A 21 -20.79 -2.48 -8.41
N ALA A 22 -21.67 -2.38 -7.41
CA ALA A 22 -21.55 -1.43 -6.31
C ALA A 22 -20.30 -1.69 -5.45
N LEU A 23 -19.85 -2.96 -5.35
CA LEU A 23 -18.62 -3.34 -4.64
C LEU A 23 -17.37 -2.74 -5.28
N ILE A 24 -17.39 -2.45 -6.58
CA ILE A 24 -16.23 -1.89 -7.32
C ILE A 24 -15.79 -0.55 -6.73
N LYS A 25 -16.75 0.29 -6.29
CA LYS A 25 -16.45 1.56 -5.63
C LYS A 25 -15.73 1.34 -4.29
N HIS A 26 -16.07 0.27 -3.60
CA HIS A 26 -15.47 -0.10 -2.32
C HIS A 26 -14.13 -0.84 -2.47
N LEU A 27 -13.81 -1.41 -3.63
CA LEU A 27 -12.47 -1.92 -3.96
C LEU A 27 -11.45 -0.78 -4.09
N ALA A 28 -11.89 0.36 -4.64
CA ALA A 28 -11.11 1.59 -4.66
C ALA A 28 -11.12 2.35 -3.31
N SER A 29 -11.78 1.79 -2.28
CA SER A 29 -11.82 2.39 -0.94
C SER A 29 -10.44 2.45 -0.31
N CYS A 30 -10.25 3.50 0.50
CA CYS A 30 -9.00 3.78 1.21
C CYS A 30 -8.82 2.88 2.42
N HIS A 31 -9.91 2.41 3.02
CA HIS A 31 -9.85 1.62 4.24
C HIS A 31 -9.46 0.17 3.93
N THR A 32 -8.39 -0.32 4.58
CA THR A 32 -7.93 -1.72 4.47
C THR A 32 -9.04 -2.72 4.75
N THR A 33 -9.84 -2.43 5.76
CA THR A 33 -10.95 -3.27 6.22
C THR A 33 -12.05 -3.29 5.18
N VAL A 34 -12.40 -2.12 4.62
CA VAL A 34 -13.40 -2.00 3.55
C VAL A 34 -12.93 -2.72 2.30
N ARG A 35 -11.71 -2.45 1.83
CA ARG A 35 -11.13 -3.11 0.65
C ARG A 35 -11.04 -4.62 0.83
N SER A 36 -10.53 -5.10 1.96
CA SER A 36 -10.38 -6.54 2.23
C SER A 36 -11.73 -7.25 2.44
N GLN A 37 -12.71 -6.60 3.07
CA GLN A 37 -14.07 -7.14 3.17
C GLN A 37 -14.79 -7.10 1.82
N SER A 38 -14.66 -6.02 1.04
CA SER A 38 -15.20 -5.92 -0.32
C SER A 38 -14.56 -6.93 -1.27
N LEU A 39 -13.26 -7.23 -1.15
CA LEU A 39 -12.59 -8.28 -1.92
C LEU A 39 -13.16 -9.67 -1.58
N ARG A 40 -13.45 -9.95 -0.31
CA ARG A 40 -14.07 -11.23 0.10
C ARG A 40 -15.50 -11.36 -0.41
N LEU A 41 -16.29 -10.29 -0.31
CA LEU A 41 -17.66 -10.25 -0.84
C LEU A 41 -17.67 -10.36 -2.37
N LEU A 42 -16.69 -9.73 -3.03
CA LEU A 42 -16.50 -9.86 -4.46
C LEU A 42 -16.11 -11.29 -4.86
N GLN A 43 -15.24 -11.95 -4.08
CA GLN A 43 -14.87 -13.34 -4.31
C GLN A 43 -16.08 -14.27 -4.20
N SER A 44 -16.91 -14.11 -3.15
CA SER A 44 -18.15 -14.90 -3.01
C SER A 44 -19.14 -14.62 -4.14
N TRP A 45 -19.27 -13.35 -4.56
CA TRP A 45 -20.19 -12.96 -5.62
C TRP A 45 -19.74 -13.46 -7.00
N LEU A 46 -18.44 -13.35 -7.33
CA LEU A 46 -17.86 -13.90 -8.56
C LEU A 46 -18.01 -15.43 -8.64
N ALA A 47 -17.97 -16.12 -7.49
CA ALA A 47 -18.17 -17.57 -7.44
C ALA A 47 -19.63 -17.97 -7.64
N SER A 48 -20.60 -17.10 -7.31
CA SER A 48 -22.03 -17.39 -7.44
C SER A 48 -22.66 -16.92 -8.75
N GLU A 49 -22.15 -15.85 -9.37
CA GLU A 49 -22.89 -15.12 -10.41
C GLU A 49 -21.96 -14.60 -11.54
N SER A 50 -21.29 -15.50 -12.24
CA SER A 50 -20.33 -15.18 -13.31
C SER A 50 -20.95 -14.89 -14.69
N GLN A 51 -22.25 -15.11 -14.87
CA GLN A 51 -22.85 -15.23 -16.21
C GLN A 51 -23.32 -13.91 -16.87
N GLN A 52 -23.35 -12.77 -16.16
CA GLN A 52 -23.96 -11.51 -16.66
C GLN A 52 -23.11 -10.23 -16.46
N LEU A 53 -21.78 -10.35 -16.45
CA LEU A 53 -20.90 -9.19 -16.33
C LEU A 53 -20.70 -8.50 -17.69
N SER A 54 -21.11 -7.22 -17.81
CA SER A 54 -20.83 -6.41 -19.01
C SER A 54 -19.34 -6.07 -19.11
N ASP A 55 -18.79 -5.95 -20.32
CA ASP A 55 -17.40 -5.53 -20.55
C ASP A 55 -17.06 -4.18 -19.88
N SER A 56 -18.04 -3.30 -19.76
CA SER A 56 -17.87 -2.00 -19.11
C SER A 56 -17.64 -2.13 -17.59
N ASP A 57 -18.30 -3.10 -16.96
CA ASP A 57 -18.19 -3.34 -15.52
C ASP A 57 -16.95 -4.15 -15.20
N ILE A 58 -16.55 -5.07 -16.09
CA ILE A 58 -15.25 -5.75 -16.05
C ILE A 58 -14.12 -4.71 -16.08
N LYS A 59 -14.15 -3.73 -16.99
CA LYS A 59 -13.13 -2.65 -17.04
C LYS A 59 -13.08 -1.82 -15.75
N LYS A 60 -14.23 -1.51 -15.13
CA LYS A 60 -14.28 -0.78 -13.85
C LYS A 60 -13.76 -1.64 -12.70
N LEU A 61 -14.12 -2.92 -12.67
CA LEU A 61 -13.66 -3.91 -11.70
C LEU A 61 -12.13 -4.03 -11.74
N TRP A 62 -11.56 -4.21 -12.92
CA TRP A 62 -10.11 -4.26 -13.13
C TRP A 62 -9.41 -2.99 -12.66
N LYS A 63 -9.97 -1.81 -12.93
CA LYS A 63 -9.44 -0.54 -12.40
C LYS A 63 -9.48 -0.52 -10.87
N GLY A 64 -10.60 -0.88 -10.25
CA GLY A 64 -10.75 -0.93 -8.80
C GLY A 64 -9.73 -1.89 -8.16
N LEU A 65 -9.62 -3.11 -8.68
CA LEU A 65 -8.64 -4.11 -8.26
C LEU A 65 -7.21 -3.58 -8.42
N PHE A 66 -6.88 -3.00 -9.58
CA PHE A 66 -5.57 -2.45 -9.85
C PHE A 66 -5.17 -1.36 -8.86
N TYR A 67 -6.03 -0.35 -8.62
CA TYR A 67 -5.73 0.71 -7.65
C TYR A 67 -5.59 0.17 -6.21
N SER A 68 -6.40 -0.82 -5.86
CA SER A 68 -6.42 -1.46 -4.55
C SER A 68 -5.15 -2.26 -4.24
N LEU A 69 -4.53 -2.86 -5.27
CA LEU A 69 -3.28 -3.61 -5.18
C LEU A 69 -2.05 -2.72 -5.38
N ALA A 70 -2.14 -1.71 -6.25
CA ALA A 70 -1.01 -0.94 -6.71
C ALA A 70 -0.42 -0.03 -5.63
N ILE A 71 -1.23 0.66 -4.81
CA ILE A 71 -0.69 1.72 -3.92
C ILE A 71 0.24 1.15 -2.84
N LEU A 72 -0.18 0.08 -2.15
CA LEU A 72 0.63 -0.54 -1.10
C LEU A 72 1.68 -1.49 -1.67
N GLY A 73 1.35 -2.18 -2.75
CA GLY A 73 2.28 -3.07 -3.45
C GLY A 73 3.47 -2.30 -4.04
N VAL A 74 3.25 -1.12 -4.61
CA VAL A 74 4.33 -0.27 -5.14
C VAL A 74 5.29 0.17 -4.05
N LEU A 75 4.78 0.50 -2.86
CA LEU A 75 5.62 0.86 -1.73
C LEU A 75 6.54 -0.28 -1.29
N SER A 76 5.94 -1.45 -1.06
CA SER A 76 6.68 -2.65 -0.68
C SER A 76 7.72 -3.01 -1.75
N TRP A 77 7.30 -3.10 -3.01
CA TRP A 77 8.19 -3.43 -4.12
C TRP A 77 9.35 -2.44 -4.28
N PHE A 78 9.08 -1.15 -4.14
CA PHE A 78 10.12 -0.12 -4.24
C PHE A 78 11.18 -0.28 -3.15
N LEU A 79 10.77 -0.46 -1.89
CA LEU A 79 11.68 -0.62 -0.77
C LEU A 79 12.49 -1.90 -0.86
N VAL A 80 11.84 -3.04 -1.15
CA VAL A 80 12.51 -4.34 -1.31
C VAL A 80 13.52 -4.29 -2.46
N THR A 81 13.14 -3.71 -3.60
CA THR A 81 14.02 -3.61 -4.76
C THR A 81 15.23 -2.73 -4.47
N LEU A 82 15.02 -1.56 -3.85
CA LEU A 82 16.13 -0.69 -3.45
C LEU A 82 17.07 -1.37 -2.46
N ARG A 83 16.53 -2.04 -1.43
CA ARG A 83 17.33 -2.75 -0.41
C ARG A 83 18.13 -3.90 -1.03
N ARG A 84 17.56 -4.61 -2.01
CA ARG A 84 18.23 -5.70 -2.73
C ARG A 84 19.40 -5.19 -3.59
N GLU A 85 19.18 -4.13 -4.36
CA GLU A 85 20.20 -3.60 -5.28
C GLU A 85 21.21 -2.68 -4.58
N TRP A 86 20.93 -2.22 -3.35
CA TRP A 86 21.74 -1.27 -2.60
C TRP A 86 23.25 -1.59 -2.54
N PRO A 87 23.66 -2.84 -2.24
CA PRO A 87 25.09 -3.16 -2.17
C PRO A 87 25.81 -3.08 -3.52
N GLY A 88 25.08 -3.19 -4.63
CA GLY A 88 25.61 -3.10 -5.99
C GLY A 88 25.66 -1.68 -6.55
N ILE A 89 25.19 -0.68 -5.80
CA ILE A 89 25.21 0.72 -6.24
C ILE A 89 26.63 1.28 -6.08
N ASP A 90 27.17 1.76 -7.19
CA ASP A 90 28.45 2.46 -7.21
C ASP A 90 28.40 3.75 -6.38
N ARG A 91 29.47 4.04 -5.63
CA ARG A 91 29.56 5.20 -4.73
C ARG A 91 29.30 6.54 -5.43
N LEU A 92 29.75 6.72 -6.67
CA LEU A 92 29.56 7.99 -7.41
C LEU A 92 28.10 8.17 -7.87
N ARG A 93 27.30 7.10 -7.88
CA ARG A 93 25.87 7.14 -8.24
C ARG A 93 24.95 7.24 -7.03
N LEU A 94 25.47 7.01 -5.82
CA LEU A 94 24.73 6.94 -4.56
C LEU A 94 23.85 8.17 -4.30
N ASP A 95 24.36 9.37 -4.58
CA ASP A 95 23.64 10.64 -4.36
C ASP A 95 22.32 10.72 -5.12
N LYS A 96 22.28 10.16 -6.34
CA LYS A 96 21.05 10.13 -7.15
C LYS A 96 20.00 9.22 -6.52
N PHE A 97 20.42 8.13 -5.90
CA PHE A 97 19.52 7.20 -5.20
C PHE A 97 19.05 7.77 -3.86
N TYR A 98 19.89 8.50 -3.13
CA TYR A 98 19.45 9.24 -1.95
C TYR A 98 18.41 10.30 -2.27
N LEU A 99 18.57 11.02 -3.38
CA LEU A 99 17.57 11.98 -3.87
C LEU A 99 16.28 11.28 -4.32
N LEU A 100 16.37 10.12 -4.95
CA LEU A 100 15.22 9.30 -5.33
C LEU A 100 14.41 8.89 -4.10
N ILE A 101 15.07 8.38 -3.05
CA ILE A 101 14.43 8.00 -1.78
C ILE A 101 13.74 9.22 -1.17
N ARG A 102 14.41 10.37 -1.13
CA ARG A 102 13.83 11.62 -0.61
C ARG A 102 12.55 12.02 -1.37
N ARG A 103 12.60 12.03 -2.71
CA ARG A 103 11.44 12.36 -3.56
C ARG A 103 10.30 11.36 -3.38
N PHE A 104 10.62 10.09 -3.20
CA PHE A 104 9.64 9.04 -2.97
C PHE A 104 8.94 9.21 -1.62
N VAL A 105 9.68 9.44 -0.53
CA VAL A 105 9.12 9.74 0.80
C VAL A 105 8.22 10.98 0.75
N LYS A 106 8.63 12.02 0.04
CA LYS A 106 7.80 13.21 -0.18
C LYS A 106 6.48 12.89 -0.90
N ALA A 107 6.55 12.16 -2.01
CA ALA A 107 5.36 11.77 -2.78
C ALA A 107 4.39 10.92 -1.95
N LEU A 108 4.92 10.06 -1.06
CA LEU A 108 4.11 9.30 -0.12
C LEU A 108 3.40 10.21 0.90
N PHE A 109 4.09 11.19 1.47
CA PHE A 109 3.44 12.15 2.37
C PHE A 109 2.42 13.03 1.63
N GLU A 110 2.68 13.43 0.39
CA GLU A 110 1.70 14.14 -0.44
C GLU A 110 0.47 13.28 -0.72
N LEU A 111 0.66 11.99 -0.98
CA LEU A 111 -0.44 11.03 -1.10
C LEU A 111 -1.23 10.94 0.22
N MET A 112 -0.57 10.84 1.36
CA MET A 112 -1.23 10.84 2.67
C MET A 112 -2.01 12.14 2.94
N ARG A 113 -1.46 13.28 2.50
CA ARG A 113 -2.12 14.60 2.60
C ARG A 113 -3.39 14.65 1.75
N LEU A 114 -3.31 14.24 0.48
CA LEU A 114 -4.47 14.14 -0.40
C LEU A 114 -5.55 13.21 0.17
N ARG A 115 -5.12 12.23 0.97
CA ARG A 115 -5.98 11.24 1.62
C ARG A 115 -6.36 11.61 3.06
N LYS A 116 -6.10 12.85 3.48
CA LYS A 116 -6.47 13.39 4.81
C LYS A 116 -5.99 12.54 5.99
N TRP A 117 -4.81 11.93 5.89
CA TRP A 117 -4.20 11.16 6.99
C TRP A 117 -5.09 10.04 7.55
N ASP A 118 -5.71 9.25 6.68
CA ASP A 118 -6.48 8.07 7.06
C ASP A 118 -5.63 7.08 7.90
N VAL A 119 -6.08 6.79 9.12
CA VAL A 119 -5.38 5.98 10.12
C VAL A 119 -5.20 4.54 9.65
N ASP A 120 -6.15 3.99 8.89
CA ASP A 120 -6.04 2.63 8.37
C ASP A 120 -4.91 2.53 7.33
N VAL A 121 -4.84 3.51 6.43
CA VAL A 121 -3.79 3.58 5.39
C VAL A 121 -2.43 3.82 6.03
N LEU A 122 -2.37 4.70 7.04
CA LEU A 122 -1.16 4.95 7.79
C LEU A 122 -0.67 3.69 8.53
N GLY A 123 -1.58 2.91 9.12
CA GLY A 123 -1.25 1.65 9.78
C GLY A 123 -0.72 0.59 8.80
N GLU A 124 -1.31 0.49 7.61
CA GLU A 124 -0.78 -0.39 6.55
C GLU A 124 0.59 0.08 6.05
N TYR A 125 0.76 1.39 5.85
CA TYR A 125 2.01 2.02 5.45
C TYR A 125 3.14 1.76 6.45
N LEU A 126 2.88 2.03 7.73
CA LEU A 126 3.82 1.73 8.81
C LEU A 126 4.11 0.24 8.88
N GLY A 127 3.09 -0.61 8.68
CA GLY A 127 3.27 -2.05 8.56
C GLY A 127 4.20 -2.46 7.42
N VAL A 128 4.09 -1.85 6.23
CA VAL A 128 5.00 -2.12 5.11
C VAL A 128 6.42 -1.62 5.42
N LEU A 129 6.55 -0.43 6.00
CA LEU A 129 7.85 0.09 6.43
C LEU A 129 8.52 -0.79 7.48
N GLU A 130 7.77 -1.31 8.44
CA GLU A 130 8.28 -2.21 9.47
C GLU A 130 8.66 -3.56 8.87
N ASN A 131 7.75 -4.22 8.14
CA ASN A 131 7.95 -5.59 7.66
C ASN A 131 8.93 -5.68 6.46
N ASP A 132 8.92 -4.71 5.54
CA ASP A 132 9.70 -4.75 4.29
C ASP A 132 10.92 -3.79 4.31
N GLY A 133 10.99 -2.90 5.31
CA GLY A 133 12.03 -1.87 5.45
C GLY A 133 12.85 -2.00 6.74
N PHE A 134 12.44 -1.28 7.79
CA PHE A 134 13.21 -1.02 9.01
C PHE A 134 13.48 -2.26 9.87
N LEU A 135 12.50 -3.15 9.99
CA LEU A 135 12.57 -4.35 10.84
C LEU A 135 12.47 -5.64 10.01
N ALA A 136 12.76 -5.55 8.70
CA ALA A 136 12.76 -6.73 7.85
C ALA A 136 13.84 -7.71 8.34
N GLU A 137 13.40 -8.90 8.78
CA GLU A 137 14.27 -10.03 9.15
C GLU A 137 14.81 -10.74 7.88
N ASP A 138 15.29 -9.98 6.90
CA ASP A 138 15.85 -10.52 5.67
C ASP A 138 17.38 -10.45 5.67
N LYS A 139 18.02 -11.33 4.89
CA LYS A 139 19.49 -11.35 4.72
C LYS A 139 20.01 -10.21 3.84
N LEU A 140 19.16 -9.23 3.51
CA LEU A 140 19.51 -8.16 2.56
C LEU A 140 20.39 -7.11 3.26
N GLN A 141 21.54 -6.77 2.65
CA GLN A 141 22.47 -5.76 3.14
C GLN A 141 22.06 -4.33 2.76
N GLY A 142 20.75 -4.04 2.84
CA GLY A 142 20.14 -2.79 2.39
C GLY A 142 20.02 -1.69 3.45
N ASN A 143 20.71 -1.81 4.59
CA ASN A 143 20.52 -0.92 5.76
C ASN A 143 20.72 0.58 5.44
N GLY A 144 21.54 0.92 4.44
CA GLY A 144 21.70 2.31 4.00
C GLY A 144 20.40 2.94 3.49
N VAL A 145 19.51 2.15 2.88
CA VAL A 145 18.16 2.62 2.51
C VAL A 145 17.36 2.99 3.75
N ASN A 146 17.40 2.13 4.78
CA ASN A 146 16.67 2.34 6.03
C ASN A 146 17.16 3.62 6.73
N TYR A 147 18.49 3.80 6.84
CA TYR A 147 19.05 5.02 7.42
C TYR A 147 18.68 6.27 6.63
N GLN A 148 18.67 6.20 5.29
CA GLN A 148 18.25 7.33 4.48
C GLN A 148 16.77 7.64 4.66
N VAL A 149 15.89 6.63 4.67
CA VAL A 149 14.46 6.86 4.90
C VAL A 149 14.25 7.51 6.27
N ALA A 150 14.92 7.02 7.32
CA ALA A 150 14.87 7.63 8.65
C ALA A 150 15.39 9.07 8.68
N SER A 151 16.52 9.35 8.00
CA SER A 151 17.14 10.68 8.00
C SER A 151 16.26 11.73 7.32
N VAL A 152 15.57 11.37 6.23
CA VAL A 152 14.71 12.31 5.49
C VAL A 152 13.28 12.37 6.01
N PHE A 153 12.85 11.41 6.84
CA PHE A 153 11.44 11.27 7.25
C PHE A 153 10.90 12.55 7.91
N LEU A 154 11.61 13.08 8.90
CA LEU A 154 11.18 14.27 9.64
C LEU A 154 11.24 15.53 8.77
N ASP A 155 12.23 15.64 7.90
CA ASP A 155 12.40 16.78 7.00
C ASP A 155 11.24 16.85 6.00
N GLU A 156 10.89 15.73 5.38
CA GLU A 156 9.78 15.69 4.41
C GLU A 156 8.43 15.88 5.10
N LEU A 157 8.26 15.36 6.33
CA LEU A 157 7.06 15.60 7.13
C LEU A 157 6.89 17.09 7.46
N LYS A 158 7.96 17.75 7.95
CA LYS A 158 7.95 19.18 8.23
C LYS A 158 7.72 20.00 6.95
N GLY A 159 8.36 19.63 5.85
CA GLY A 159 8.22 20.29 4.56
C GLY A 159 6.80 20.23 3.99
N LEU A 160 5.96 19.32 4.49
CA LEU A 160 4.56 19.19 4.11
C LEU A 160 3.59 19.90 5.07
N VAL A 161 3.92 20.01 6.35
CA VAL A 161 3.10 20.67 7.39
C VAL A 161 3.33 22.19 7.43
N PHE A 162 4.56 22.65 7.24
CA PHE A 162 4.97 24.05 7.39
C PHE A 162 5.17 24.78 6.05
N ARG A 163 4.35 24.42 5.05
CA ARG A 163 4.38 25.01 3.71
C ARG A 163 3.14 25.83 3.42
#